data_AF-A0A2X3IJV1-F1
#
_entry.id   AF-A0A2X3IJV1-F1
#
_cell.length_a   1.000
_cell.length_b   1.000
_cell.length_c   1.000
_cell.angle_alpha   90.00
_cell.angle_beta   90.00
_cell.angle_gamma   90.00
#
_symmetry.space_group_name_H-M   'P 1'
#
loop_
_entity.id
_entity.type
_entity.pdbx_description
1 polymer ?
#
loop_
_entity_poly.entity_id
_entity_poly.type
_entity_poly.pdbx_seq_one_letter_code
_entity_poly.pdbx_strand_id
1 'polypeptide(L)'
;MEELSLAGNGLVMTMGKGGVGKTTLAASLAVSLASRGHNVHLTTSDPAAHLSYTLADAMPGLTVSRIDPKAETERYRRYVMDNQGKDLDDAGRAVLEEDLRSPCTEEIAVFQAFSADHQRGE
;
A
#
# COMPACT_ATOMS: atom_id res chain seq x y z
N MET A 1 10.22 17.73 8.98
CA MET A 1 10.94 17.20 7.80
C MET A 1 12.40 16.98 8.10
N GLU A 2 13.04 17.90 8.82
CA GLU A 2 14.42 17.74 9.31
C GLU A 2 14.56 16.55 10.27
N GLU A 3 13.62 16.37 11.21
CA GLU A 3 13.59 15.17 12.09
C GLU A 3 13.44 13.85 11.34
N LEU A 4 12.56 13.80 10.32
CA LEU A 4 12.40 12.60 9.46
C LEU A 4 13.66 12.29 8.67
N SER A 5 14.38 13.32 8.23
CA SER A 5 15.67 13.18 7.53
C SER A 5 16.80 12.71 8.46
N LEU A 6 16.71 12.97 9.76
CA LEU A 6 17.73 12.61 10.74
C LEU A 6 17.58 11.18 11.26
N ALA A 7 16.38 10.58 11.13
CA ALA A 7 16.09 9.23 11.59
C ALA A 7 16.78 8.12 10.75
N GLY A 8 17.20 8.42 9.52
CA GLY A 8 17.89 7.48 8.63
C GLY A 8 16.97 6.48 7.91
N ASN A 9 15.93 5.99 8.58
CA ASN A 9 14.83 5.21 8.01
C ASN A 9 13.50 5.57 8.70
N GLY A 10 12.37 5.37 8.01
CA GLY A 10 11.08 5.69 8.59
C GLY A 10 9.89 5.45 7.66
N LEU A 11 8.71 5.34 8.28
CA LEU A 11 7.44 5.19 7.58
C LEU A 11 6.57 6.42 7.80
N VAL A 12 6.08 7.02 6.71
CA VAL A 12 5.10 8.11 6.77
C VAL A 12 3.81 7.68 6.09
N MET A 13 2.70 7.72 6.83
CA MET A 13 1.37 7.38 6.33
C MET A 13 0.46 8.60 6.34
N THR A 14 -0.15 8.92 5.20
CA THR A 14 -1.17 9.97 5.09
C THR A 14 -2.57 9.33 5.10
N MET A 15 -3.30 9.50 6.20
CA MET A 15 -4.62 8.89 6.42
C MET A 15 -5.70 9.98 6.48
N GLY A 16 -6.93 9.67 6.04
CA GLY A 16 -8.06 10.62 6.09
C GLY A 16 -9.08 10.46 4.97
N LYS A 17 -10.17 11.23 5.06
CA LYS A 17 -11.32 11.17 4.12
C LYS A 17 -10.91 11.41 2.65
N GLY A 18 -11.74 10.98 1.71
CA GLY A 18 -11.53 11.25 0.28
C GLY A 18 -11.48 12.76 -0.02
N GLY A 19 -10.61 13.18 -0.94
CA GLY A 19 -10.54 14.58 -1.40
C GLY A 19 -9.76 15.58 -0.53
N VAL A 20 -9.24 15.20 0.64
CA VAL A 20 -8.49 16.12 1.54
C VAL A 20 -7.04 16.39 1.10
N GLY A 21 -6.61 15.93 -0.07
CA GLY A 21 -5.27 16.19 -0.60
C GLY A 21 -4.14 15.26 -0.10
N LYS A 22 -4.47 14.08 0.44
CA LYS A 22 -3.49 13.10 0.96
C LYS A 22 -2.42 12.72 -0.07
N THR A 23 -2.85 12.44 -1.30
CA THR A 23 -1.99 12.04 -2.41
C THR A 23 -1.02 13.16 -2.77
N THR A 24 -1.51 14.41 -2.80
CA THR A 24 -0.69 15.60 -3.04
C THR A 24 0.34 15.82 -1.92
N LEU A 25 -0.08 15.68 -0.66
CA LEU A 25 0.81 15.83 0.50
C LEU A 25 1.90 14.75 0.51
N ALA A 26 1.53 13.49 0.27
CA ALA A 26 2.46 12.37 0.21
C ALA A 26 3.48 12.55 -0.93
N ALA A 27 3.03 12.97 -2.12
CA ALA A 27 3.92 13.25 -3.24
C ALA A 27 4.88 14.41 -2.94
N SER A 28 4.39 15.51 -2.36
CA SER A 28 5.24 16.66 -1.96
C SER A 28 6.29 16.25 -0.92
N LEU A 29 5.90 15.43 0.06
CA LEU A 29 6.81 14.92 1.07
C LEU A 29 7.90 14.02 0.44
N ALA A 30 7.49 13.09 -0.43
CA ALA A 30 8.41 12.19 -1.10
C ALA A 30 9.42 12.96 -1.98
N VAL A 31 8.93 13.95 -2.73
CA VAL A 31 9.78 14.81 -3.57
C VAL A 31 10.81 15.55 -2.73
N SER A 32 10.40 16.15 -1.62
CA SER A 32 11.29 16.93 -0.76
C SER A 32 12.28 16.06 0.05
N LEU A 33 11.96 14.78 0.32
CA LEU A 33 12.92 13.85 0.92
C LEU A 33 13.96 13.37 -0.09
N ALA A 34 13.53 12.97 -1.30
CA ALA A 34 14.47 12.51 -2.33
C ALA A 34 15.38 13.65 -2.84
N SER A 35 14.89 14.90 -2.91
CA SER A 35 15.74 16.06 -3.24
C SER A 35 16.82 16.36 -2.20
N ARG A 36 16.68 15.84 -0.97
CA ARG A 36 17.69 15.91 0.09
C ARG A 36 18.66 14.73 0.07
N GLY A 37 18.57 13.84 -0.93
CA GLY A 37 19.47 12.70 -1.12
C GLY A 37 19.00 11.40 -0.47
N HIS A 38 17.76 11.33 0.03
CA HIS A 38 17.20 10.09 0.59
C HIS A 38 16.65 9.19 -0.50
N ASN A 39 16.76 7.87 -0.31
CA ASN A 39 16.00 6.90 -1.10
C ASN A 39 14.58 6.84 -0.57
N VAL A 40 13.61 7.16 -1.41
CA VAL A 40 12.20 7.27 -1.04
C VAL A 40 11.37 6.37 -1.92
N HIS A 41 10.55 5.54 -1.29
CA HIS A 41 9.52 4.77 -1.98
C HIS A 41 8.15 5.34 -1.63
N LEU A 42 7.46 5.89 -2.62
CA LEU A 42 6.09 6.38 -2.49
C LEU A 42 5.12 5.32 -3.03
N THR A 43 4.22 4.82 -2.18
CA THR A 43 3.17 3.90 -2.58
C THR A 43 1.77 4.50 -2.35
N THR A 44 0.81 4.16 -3.20
CA THR A 44 -0.58 4.63 -3.09
C THR A 44 -1.58 3.55 -3.51
N SER A 45 -2.74 3.51 -2.85
CA SER A 45 -3.91 2.74 -3.27
C SER A 45 -4.92 3.54 -4.09
N ASP A 46 -4.69 4.86 -4.25
CA ASP A 46 -5.58 5.76 -4.97
C ASP A 46 -5.56 5.48 -6.49
N PRO A 47 -6.71 5.28 -7.15
CA PRO A 47 -6.77 5.16 -8.61
C PRO A 47 -6.21 6.37 -9.36
N ALA A 48 -6.16 7.57 -8.74
CA ALA A 48 -5.62 8.79 -9.33
C ALA A 48 -4.07 8.89 -9.28
N ALA A 49 -3.36 7.76 -9.17
CA ALA A 49 -1.90 7.66 -9.04
C ALA A 49 -1.08 8.29 -10.19
N HIS A 50 -1.71 8.75 -11.27
CA HIS A 50 -1.05 9.33 -12.44
C HIS A 50 -0.05 10.45 -12.10
N LEU A 51 -0.33 11.28 -11.09
CA LEU A 51 0.58 12.35 -10.68
C LEU A 51 1.88 11.83 -10.05
N SER A 52 1.82 10.71 -9.33
CA SER A 52 2.96 10.14 -8.64
C SER A 52 3.94 9.48 -9.63
N TYR A 53 3.42 8.82 -10.67
CA TYR A 53 4.26 8.14 -11.67
C TYR A 53 5.11 9.12 -12.49
N THR A 54 4.56 10.25 -12.91
CA THR A 54 5.31 11.28 -13.65
C THR A 54 6.47 11.85 -12.82
N LEU A 55 6.35 11.86 -11.49
CA LEU A 55 7.40 12.35 -10.59
C LEU A 55 8.55 11.36 -10.42
N ALA A 56 8.28 10.04 -10.49
CA ALA A 56 9.29 8.99 -10.33
C ALA A 56 10.33 9.03 -11.46
N ASP A 57 9.85 9.11 -12.71
CA ASP A 57 10.71 9.12 -13.90
C ASP A 57 11.62 10.37 -13.98
N ALA A 58 11.23 11.44 -13.27
CA ALA A 58 11.92 12.71 -13.28
C ALA A 58 12.97 12.87 -12.18
N MET A 59 12.98 12.02 -11.14
CA MET A 59 13.79 12.27 -9.94
C MET A 59 14.56 11.04 -9.44
N PRO A 60 15.91 11.06 -9.51
CA PRO A 60 16.74 10.03 -8.91
C PRO A 60 16.47 9.87 -7.41
N GLY A 61 16.44 8.63 -6.92
CA GLY A 61 16.18 8.31 -5.51
C GLY A 61 14.70 8.24 -5.14
N LEU A 62 13.77 8.50 -6.07
CA LEU A 62 12.32 8.30 -5.86
C LEU A 62 11.81 7.11 -6.66
N THR A 63 11.30 6.09 -5.96
CA THR A 63 10.52 5.01 -6.55
C THR A 63 9.04 5.21 -6.25
N VAL A 64 8.19 4.81 -7.20
CA VAL A 64 6.73 4.88 -7.03
C VAL A 64 6.12 3.53 -7.35
N SER A 65 5.35 3.00 -6.40
CA SER A 65 4.53 1.80 -6.59
C SER A 65 3.05 2.14 -6.41
N ARG A 66 2.20 1.24 -6.88
CA ARG A 66 0.75 1.31 -6.64
C ARG A 66 0.29 -0.04 -6.12
N ILE A 67 -0.55 0.03 -5.10
CA ILE A 67 -1.28 -1.12 -4.58
C ILE A 67 -2.65 -1.08 -5.25
N ASP A 68 -3.01 -2.16 -5.96
CA ASP A 68 -4.36 -2.32 -6.50
C ASP A 68 -5.22 -3.02 -5.42
N PRO A 69 -6.20 -2.33 -4.81
CA PRO A 69 -7.03 -2.92 -3.77
C PRO A 69 -7.72 -4.20 -4.21
N LYS A 70 -8.17 -4.29 -5.47
CA LYS A 70 -8.86 -5.47 -5.97
C LYS A 70 -7.91 -6.64 -6.14
N ALA A 71 -6.74 -6.39 -6.73
CA ALA A 71 -5.74 -7.43 -6.94
C ALA A 71 -5.24 -8.00 -5.60
N GLU A 72 -4.96 -7.14 -4.62
CA GLU A 72 -4.50 -7.57 -3.31
C GLU A 72 -5.60 -8.24 -2.49
N THR A 73 -6.85 -7.78 -2.60
CA THR A 73 -8.01 -8.48 -2.00
C THR A 73 -8.11 -9.90 -2.54
N GLU A 74 -8.09 -10.08 -3.86
CA GLU A 74 -8.16 -11.41 -4.48
C GLU A 74 -6.96 -12.31 -4.13
N ARG A 75 -5.79 -11.71 -3.93
CA ARG A 75 -4.59 -12.42 -3.46
C ARG A 75 -4.74 -12.88 -2.01
N TYR A 76 -5.24 -11.99 -1.14
CA TYR A 76 -5.51 -12.30 0.26
C TYR A 76 -6.60 -13.37 0.39
N ARG A 77 -7.68 -13.27 -0.38
CA ARG A 77 -8.75 -14.27 -0.42
C ARG A 77 -8.22 -15.65 -0.79
N ARG A 78 -7.43 -15.74 -1.86
CA ARG A 78 -6.75 -16.99 -2.24
C ARG A 78 -5.85 -17.53 -1.13
N TYR A 79 -5.02 -16.66 -0.54
CA TYR A 79 -4.16 -17.06 0.57
C TYR A 79 -4.95 -17.64 1.75
N VAL A 80 -6.07 -17.01 2.15
CA VAL A 80 -6.90 -17.53 3.25
C VAL A 80 -7.56 -18.85 2.85
N MET A 81 -8.12 -18.96 1.65
CA MET A 81 -8.73 -20.20 1.15
C MET A 81 -7.74 -21.36 1.01
N ASP A 82 -6.50 -21.06 0.63
CA ASP A 82 -5.42 -22.05 0.48
C ASP A 82 -4.77 -22.44 1.81
N ASN A 83 -5.00 -21.72 2.90
CA ASN A 83 -4.41 -22.06 4.20
C ASN A 83 -5.49 -22.51 5.20
N GLN A 84 -6.49 -21.67 5.45
CA GLN A 84 -7.56 -21.93 6.40
C GLN A 84 -8.70 -22.74 5.77
N GLY A 85 -8.93 -22.59 4.46
CA GLY A 85 -9.94 -23.33 3.72
C GLY A 85 -9.54 -24.76 3.33
N LYS A 86 -8.35 -25.24 3.70
CA LYS A 86 -7.88 -26.60 3.39
C LYS A 86 -8.49 -27.66 4.30
N ASP A 87 -8.70 -27.31 5.57
CA ASP A 87 -9.18 -28.24 6.60
C ASP A 87 -10.70 -28.15 6.82
N LEU A 88 -11.39 -27.33 6.01
CA LEU A 88 -12.84 -27.15 6.06
C LEU A 88 -13.56 -28.09 5.08
N ASP A 89 -14.76 -28.51 5.46
CA ASP A 89 -15.70 -29.16 4.56
C ASP A 89 -16.32 -28.17 3.57
N ASP A 90 -17.08 -28.66 2.59
CA ASP A 90 -17.66 -27.81 1.54
C ASP A 90 -18.55 -26.69 2.11
N ALA A 91 -19.27 -26.97 3.20
CA ALA A 91 -20.11 -26.00 3.88
C ALA A 91 -19.27 -24.92 4.58
N GLY A 92 -18.23 -25.31 5.31
CA GLY A 92 -17.30 -24.38 5.96
C GLY A 92 -16.53 -23.53 4.95
N ARG A 93 -16.12 -24.11 3.81
CA ARG A 93 -15.49 -23.38 2.72
C ARG A 93 -16.41 -22.31 2.12
N ALA A 94 -17.69 -22.61 1.95
CA ALA A 94 -18.67 -21.66 1.44
C ALA A 94 -18.88 -20.47 2.39
N VAL A 95 -18.96 -20.73 3.70
CA VAL A 95 -19.07 -19.68 4.74
C VAL A 95 -17.82 -18.80 4.74
N LEU A 96 -16.63 -19.40 4.72
CA LEU A 96 -15.37 -18.65 4.67
C LEU A 96 -15.28 -17.78 3.41
N GLU A 97 -15.74 -18.27 2.26
CA GLU A 97 -15.75 -17.49 1.03
C GLU A 97 -16.70 -16.28 1.12
N GLU A 98 -17.84 -16.42 1.79
CA GLU A 98 -18.79 -15.33 2.03
C GLU A 98 -18.21 -14.27 2.95
N ASP A 99 -17.58 -14.67 4.07
CA ASP A 99 -16.90 -13.74 4.99
C ASP A 99 -15.82 -12.92 4.28
N LEU A 100 -15.08 -13.58 3.38
CA LEU A 100 -14.03 -12.97 2.56
C LEU A 100 -14.54 -12.01 1.47
N ARG A 101 -15.86 -11.90 1.25
CA ARG A 101 -16.47 -10.89 0.37
C ARG A 101 -16.81 -9.59 1.10
N SER A 102 -16.59 -9.52 2.40
CA SER A 102 -16.84 -8.33 3.20
C SER A 102 -15.90 -7.16 2.80
N PRO A 103 -16.37 -5.90 2.82
CA PRO A 103 -15.52 -4.72 2.62
C PRO A 103 -14.32 -4.65 3.58
N CYS A 104 -14.45 -5.21 4.80
CA CYS A 104 -13.35 -5.27 5.76
C CYS A 104 -12.15 -6.08 5.25
N THR A 105 -12.38 -7.05 4.36
CA THR A 105 -11.32 -7.87 3.76
C THR A 105 -10.42 -7.03 2.85
N GLU A 106 -10.99 -6.06 2.13
CA GLU A 106 -10.21 -5.17 1.27
C GLU A 106 -9.26 -4.29 2.07
N GLU A 107 -9.74 -3.71 3.18
CA GLU A 107 -8.91 -2.86 4.05
C GLU A 107 -7.72 -3.64 4.63
N ILE A 108 -7.95 -4.87 5.11
CA ILE A 108 -6.90 -5.73 5.65
C ILE A 108 -5.90 -6.11 4.55
N ALA A 109 -6.39 -6.48 3.36
CA ALA A 109 -5.54 -6.89 2.24
C ALA A 109 -4.63 -5.75 1.77
N VAL A 110 -5.18 -4.53 1.64
CA VAL A 110 -4.42 -3.33 1.27
C VAL A 110 -3.38 -3.00 2.34
N PHE A 111 -3.75 -3.10 3.62
CA PHE A 111 -2.81 -2.85 4.72
C PHE A 111 -1.65 -3.85 4.73
N GLN A 112 -1.92 -5.15 4.54
CA GLN A 112 -0.88 -6.17 4.45
C GLN A 112 0.05 -5.94 3.25
N ALA A 113 -0.51 -5.58 2.08
CA ALA A 113 0.27 -5.26 0.90
C ALA A 113 1.21 -4.06 1.16
N PHE A 114 0.72 -3.03 1.86
CA PHE A 114 1.52 -1.87 2.26
C PHE A 114 2.66 -2.25 3.20
N SER A 115 2.41 -3.09 4.21
CA SER A 115 3.45 -3.57 5.13
C SER A 115 4.51 -4.43 4.42
N ALA A 116 4.12 -5.24 3.44
CA ALA A 116 5.04 -6.06 2.67
C ALA A 116 5.92 -5.25 1.69
N ASP A 117 5.40 -4.16 1.13
CA ASP A 117 6.16 -3.28 0.23
C ASP A 117 7.31 -2.57 0.98
N HIS A 118 7.10 -2.22 2.25
CA HIS A 118 8.13 -1.64 3.12
C HIS A 118 9.36 -2.56 3.30
N GLN A 119 9.16 -3.88 3.36
CA GLN A 119 10.25 -4.86 3.56
C GLN A 119 11.10 -5.11 2.31
N ARG A 120 10.67 -4.64 1.13
CA ARG A 120 11.39 -4.83 -0.14
C ARG A 120 12.37 -3.71 -0.46
N GLY A 121 12.33 -2.62 0.30
CA GLY A 121 13.18 -1.44 0.11
C GLY A 121 14.46 -1.41 0.97
N GLU A 122 14.77 -2.48 1.71
CA GLU A 122 16.03 -2.65 2.44
C GLU A 122 17.09 -3.43 1.65
#